data_AF-E0U0H2-F1
#
_entry.id   AF-E0U0H2-F1
#
_cell.length_a   1.000
_cell.length_b   1.000
_cell.length_c   1.000
_cell.angle_alpha   90.00
_cell.angle_beta   90.00
_cell.angle_gamma   90.00
#
_symmetry.space_group_name_H-M   'P 1'
#
loop_
_entity.id
_entity.type
_entity.pdbx_description
1 polymer ?
#
loop_
_entity_poly.entity_id
_entity_poly.type
_entity_poly.pdbx_seq_one_letter_code
_entity_poly.pdbx_strand_id
1 'polypeptide(L)'
;MLLKSLEFKRSDGIQVKVTEIPVLKEDEHYFFMLHHHLQFYLKEVFSSNSRAKVYSFRHYMKRRMKWADYQAVFHQEVLKHNA
;
A
#
# COMPACT_ATOMS: atom_id res chain seq x y z
N MET A 1 -13.06 -0.78 3.78
CA MET A 1 -11.72 -0.21 4.04
C MET A 1 -11.50 1.02 3.17
N LEU A 2 -11.07 2.15 3.76
CA LEU A 2 -10.66 3.34 2.99
C LEU A 2 -9.25 3.14 2.45
N LEU A 3 -9.04 3.44 1.17
CA LEU A 3 -7.74 3.38 0.52
C LEU A 3 -7.30 4.79 0.12
N LYS A 4 -6.00 5.06 0.25
CA LYS A 4 -5.37 6.29 -0.22
C LYS A 4 -4.33 6.00 -1.31
N SER A 5 -3.97 7.06 -2.00
CA SER A 5 -2.79 7.10 -2.85
C SER A 5 -1.86 8.22 -2.39
N LEU A 6 -0.56 8.05 -2.63
CA LEU A 6 0.46 9.06 -2.39
C LEU A 6 1.18 9.37 -3.71
N GLU A 7 1.30 10.65 -4.03
CA GLU A 7 2.05 11.12 -5.20
C GLU A 7 3.29 11.89 -4.74
N PHE A 8 4.43 11.62 -5.38
CA PHE A 8 5.69 12.28 -5.07
C PHE A 8 6.64 12.25 -6.27
N LYS A 9 7.69 13.07 -6.23
CA LYS A 9 8.80 12.99 -7.18
C LYS A 9 9.86 12.04 -6.66
N ARG A 10 10.29 11.12 -7.52
CA ARG A 10 11.42 10.22 -7.28
C ARG A 10 12.75 10.99 -7.35
N SER A 11 13.85 10.35 -6.94
CA SER A 11 15.21 10.93 -7.00
C SER A 11 15.61 11.46 -8.38
N ASP A 12 15.09 10.88 -9.47
CA ASP A 12 15.32 11.32 -10.85
C ASP A 12 14.34 12.42 -11.33
N GLY A 13 13.51 12.95 -10.42
CA GLY A 13 12.54 14.01 -10.69
C GLY A 13 11.23 13.54 -11.33
N ILE A 14 11.09 12.25 -11.64
CA ILE A 14 9.86 11.71 -12.22
C ILE A 14 8.75 11.67 -11.17
N GLN A 15 7.58 12.21 -11.51
CA GLN A 15 6.38 12.09 -10.68
C GLN A 15 5.82 10.66 -10.75
N VAL A 16 5.62 10.08 -9.58
CA VAL A 16 5.11 8.72 -9.41
C VAL A 16 3.96 8.70 -8.41
N LYS A 17 3.15 7.65 -8.47
CA LYS A 17 1.99 7.42 -7.60
C LYS A 17 2.04 6.03 -6.99
N VAL A 18 1.91 5.95 -5.68
CA VAL A 18 1.67 4.70 -4.95
C VAL A 18 0.19 4.61 -4.58
N THR A 19 -0.49 3.53 -4.97
CA THR A 19 -1.94 3.33 -4.82
C THR A 19 -2.27 2.22 -3.84
N GLU A 20 -3.55 2.13 -3.47
CA GLU A 20 -4.09 1.06 -2.62
C GLU A 20 -3.42 0.96 -1.25
N ILE A 21 -3.09 2.11 -0.64
CA ILE A 21 -2.56 2.19 0.72
C ILE A 21 -3.74 2.14 1.71
N PRO A 22 -3.87 1.11 2.56
CA PRO A 22 -4.89 1.07 3.60
C PRO A 22 -4.75 2.23 4.57
N VAL A 23 -5.85 2.91 4.85
CA VAL A 23 -5.93 3.86 5.95
C VAL A 23 -6.29 3.08 7.20
N LEU A 24 -5.34 2.94 8.11
CA LEU A 24 -5.55 2.36 9.42
C LEU A 24 -5.36 3.41 10.51
N LYS A 25 -6.11 3.27 11.61
CA LYS A 25 -5.88 4.05 12.85
C LYS A 25 -4.74 3.42 13.66
N GLU A 26 -4.09 4.21 14.50
CA GLU A 26 -2.93 3.76 15.28
C GLU A 26 -3.24 2.62 16.26
N ASP A 27 -4.50 2.51 16.70
CA ASP A 27 -5.00 1.46 17.59
C ASP A 27 -5.40 0.15 16.88
N GLU A 28 -5.34 0.12 15.54
CA GLU A 28 -5.70 -1.08 14.77
C GLU A 28 -4.54 -2.09 14.69
N HIS A 29 -4.86 -3.37 14.83
CA HIS A 29 -3.90 -4.48 14.96
C HIS A 29 -2.77 -4.48 13.90
N TYR A 30 -3.09 -4.16 12.66
CA TYR A 30 -2.13 -4.19 11.54
C TYR A 30 -1.43 -2.86 11.26
N PHE A 31 -1.72 -1.80 12.02
CA PHE A 31 -1.21 -0.45 11.77
C PHE A 31 0.32 -0.42 11.66
N PHE A 32 1.01 -0.92 12.69
CA PHE A 32 2.47 -0.88 12.76
C PHE A 32 3.12 -1.59 11.57
N MET A 33 2.65 -2.80 11.25
CA MET A 33 3.17 -3.61 10.15
C MET A 33 2.96 -2.92 8.80
N LEU A 34 1.76 -2.41 8.52
CA LEU A 34 1.49 -1.71 7.26
C LEU A 34 2.27 -0.41 7.15
N HIS A 35 2.39 0.34 8.25
CA HIS A 35 3.16 1.58 8.29
C HIS A 35 4.64 1.33 7.99
N HIS A 36 5.23 0.32 8.64
CA HIS A 36 6.62 -0.06 8.41
C HIS A 36 6.85 -0.47 6.95
N HIS A 37 6.02 -1.35 6.40
CA HIS A 37 6.12 -1.76 5.00
C HIS A 37 5.92 -0.60 4.02
N LEU A 38 5.02 0.34 4.33
CA LEU A 38 4.83 1.52 3.50
C LEU A 38 6.10 2.38 3.47
N GLN A 39 6.72 2.64 4.62
CA GLN A 39 7.98 3.38 4.68
C GLN A 39 9.08 2.71 3.85
N PHE A 40 9.24 1.39 3.96
CA PHE A 40 10.20 0.63 3.14
C PHE A 40 9.87 0.72 1.65
N TYR A 41 8.61 0.53 1.29
CA TYR A 41 8.21 0.56 -0.12
C TYR A 41 8.39 1.95 -0.75
N LEU A 42 8.07 3.02 -0.02
CA LEU A 42 8.29 4.38 -0.50
C LEU A 42 9.77 4.66 -0.75
N LYS A 43 10.67 4.17 0.11
CA LYS A 43 12.12 4.25 -0.13
C LYS A 43 12.54 3.46 -1.38
N GLU A 44 12.05 2.23 -1.55
CA GLU A 44 12.32 1.41 -2.74
C GLU A 44 11.86 2.12 -4.03
N VAL A 45 10.65 2.70 -4.02
CA VAL A 45 10.11 3.46 -5.17
C VAL A 45 10.92 4.73 -5.41
N PHE A 46 11.29 5.44 -4.35
CA PHE A 46 12.08 6.68 -4.42
C PHE A 46 13.49 6.48 -5.00
N SER A 47 14.11 5.32 -4.78
CA SER A 47 15.44 5.00 -5.33
C SER A 47 15.40 4.14 -6.60
N SER A 48 14.20 3.83 -7.11
CA SER A 48 14.03 2.93 -8.26
C SER A 48 14.48 3.59 -9.56
N ASN A 49 15.07 2.83 -10.47
CA ASN A 49 15.33 3.25 -11.86
C ASN A 49 14.25 2.75 -12.84
N SER A 50 13.14 2.23 -12.33
CA SER A 50 12.04 1.70 -13.16
C SER A 50 11.37 2.80 -13.99
N ARG A 51 10.86 2.47 -15.17
CA ARG A 51 10.01 3.37 -15.97
C ARG A 51 8.57 3.46 -15.45
N ALA A 52 8.21 2.63 -14.48
CA ALA A 52 6.87 2.64 -13.90
C ALA A 52 6.59 3.98 -13.20
N LYS A 53 5.39 4.52 -13.43
CA LYS A 53 4.89 5.73 -12.76
C LYS A 53 3.81 5.43 -11.72
N VAL A 54 3.24 4.22 -11.76
CA VAL A 54 2.19 3.79 -10.83
C VAL A 54 2.65 2.49 -10.16
N TYR A 55 2.48 2.44 -8.85
CA TYR A 55 2.97 1.40 -7.95
C TYR A 55 1.83 0.98 -7.02
N SER A 56 1.57 -0.32 -6.88
CA SER A 56 0.50 -0.82 -5.99
C SER A 56 1.09 -1.30 -4.67
N PHE A 57 0.70 -0.66 -3.57
CA PHE A 57 1.10 -1.12 -2.23
C PHE A 57 0.48 -2.48 -1.90
N ARG A 58 -0.77 -2.71 -2.30
CA ARG A 58 -1.44 -4.01 -2.18
C ARG A 58 -0.65 -5.13 -2.87
N HIS A 59 -0.20 -4.90 -4.11
CA HIS A 59 0.62 -5.87 -4.84
C HIS A 59 1.99 -6.09 -4.18
N TYR A 60 2.60 -5.03 -3.63
CA TYR A 60 3.82 -5.14 -2.82
C TYR A 60 3.62 -6.04 -1.59
N MET A 61 2.52 -5.84 -0.87
CA MET A 61 2.18 -6.59 0.36
C MET A 61 1.81 -8.04 0.09
N LYS A 62 1.13 -8.34 -1.02
CA LYS A 62 0.74 -9.72 -1.40
C LYS A 62 1.92 -10.71 -1.39
N ARG A 63 3.13 -10.23 -1.65
CA ARG A 63 4.35 -11.06 -1.69
C ARG A 63 5.11 -11.10 -0.36
N ARG A 64 4.77 -10.25 0.61
CA ARG A 64 5.54 -10.05 1.86
C ARG A 64 4.77 -10.38 3.13
N MET A 65 3.44 -10.42 3.05
CA MET A 65 2.58 -10.81 4.16
C MET A 65 2.31 -12.32 4.14
N LYS A 66 2.07 -12.91 5.32
CA LYS A 66 1.41 -14.21 5.39
C LYS A 66 0.02 -14.10 4.75
N TRP A 67 -0.42 -15.15 4.08
CA TRP A 67 -1.69 -15.13 3.35
C TRP A 67 -2.89 -14.78 4.24
N ALA A 68 -2.95 -15.32 5.46
CA ALA A 68 -4.01 -15.02 6.42
C ALA A 68 -4.09 -13.52 6.78
N ASP A 69 -2.95 -12.90 7.08
CA ASP A 69 -2.88 -11.47 7.38
C ASP A 69 -3.23 -10.62 6.15
N TYR A 70 -2.77 -11.04 4.97
CA TYR A 70 -3.09 -10.36 3.73
C TYR A 70 -4.60 -10.37 3.47
N GLN A 71 -5.27 -11.50 3.74
CA GLN A 71 -6.73 -11.58 3.63
C GLN A 71 -7.43 -10.71 4.66
N ALA A 72 -6.98 -10.72 5.92
CA ALA A 72 -7.56 -9.90 6.98
C ALA A 72 -7.52 -8.40 6.66
N VAL A 73 -6.44 -7.93 6.00
CA VAL A 73 -6.28 -6.52 5.59
C VAL A 73 -6.98 -6.21 4.26
N PHE A 74 -6.76 -7.02 3.23
CA PHE A 74 -7.11 -6.68 1.84
C PHE A 74 -8.28 -7.47 1.24
N HIS A 75 -8.89 -8.38 2.01
CA HIS A 75 -10.00 -9.23 1.58
C HIS A 75 -11.25 -9.05 2.45
N GLN A 76 -11.32 -8.00 3.28
CA GLN A 76 -12.60 -7.59 3.85
C GLN A 76 -13.56 -7.29 2.70
N GLU A 77 -14.58 -8.14 2.59
CA GLU A 77 -15.50 -8.20 1.48
C GLU A 77 -16.08 -6.82 1.14
N VAL A 78 -16.19 -6.58 -0.17
CA VAL A 78 -17.19 -5.65 -0.69
C VAL A 78 -18.52 -6.12 -0.12
N LEU A 79 -19.08 -5.38 0.86
CA LEU A 79 -20.44 -5.63 1.34
C LEU A 79 -21.36 -5.62 0.11
N LYS A 80 -21.77 -6.80 -0.35
CA LYS A 80 -22.74 -7.01 -1.44
C LYS A 80 -24.17 -6.75 -0.95
N HIS A 81 -24.36 -5.69 -0.17
CA HIS A 81 -25.68 -5.27 0.29
C HIS A 81 -25.77 -3.76 0.14
N ASN A 82 -26.10 -3.33 -1.08
CA ASN A 82 -26.91 -2.14 -1.23
C ASN A 82 -28.36 -2.62 -1.10
N ALA A 83 -28.98 -2.26 0.02
CA ALA A 83 -30.42 -2.28 0.22
C ALA A 83 -31.12 -1.34 -0.77
#